data_AF-A0A2N2LCB3-F1
#
_entry.id   AF-A0A2N2LCB3-F1
#
_cell.length_a   1.000
_cell.length_b   1.000
_cell.length_c   1.000
_cell.angle_alpha   90.00
_cell.angle_beta   90.00
_cell.angle_gamma   90.00
#
_symmetry.space_group_name_H-M   'P 1'
#
loop_
_entity.id
_entity.type
_entity.pdbx_description
1 polymer ?
#
loop_
_entity_poly.entity_id
_entity_poly.type
_entity_poly.pdbx_seq_one_letter_code
_entity_poly.pdbx_strand_id
1 'polypeptide(L)'
;EILDVFTPLTLRDYVNCPEGSCYGVLRSTRQLLKVASLNNLSVEGLCLAGQNAVAPGVMGSILGSFNAVRQLIGARRFNGELSRLL
;
A
#
# COMPACT_ATOMS: atom_id res chain seq x y z
N GLU A 1 -18.80 -13.40 30.77
CA GLU A 1 -18.82 -12.43 29.66
C GLU A 1 -17.56 -12.64 28.83
N ILE A 2 -17.66 -12.65 27.49
CA ILE A 2 -16.47 -12.75 26.62
C ILE A 2 -16.03 -11.33 26.28
N LEU A 3 -14.82 -10.96 26.71
CA LEU A 3 -14.19 -9.68 26.39
C LEU A 3 -13.21 -9.90 25.23
N ASP A 4 -13.43 -9.21 24.12
CA ASP A 4 -12.45 -9.13 23.04
C ASP A 4 -11.46 -8.00 23.31
N VAL A 5 -10.18 -8.26 23.06
CA VAL A 5 -9.09 -7.33 23.34
C VAL A 5 -8.09 -7.37 22.20
N PHE A 6 -7.70 -6.19 21.73
CA PHE A 6 -6.63 -6.05 20.74
C PHE A 6 -5.54 -5.14 21.29
N THR A 7 -4.30 -5.47 20.94
CA THR A 7 -3.12 -4.63 21.23
C THR A 7 -2.28 -4.50 19.96
N PRO A 8 -1.26 -3.63 19.92
CA PRO A 8 -0.32 -3.60 18.81
C PRO A 8 0.34 -4.97 18.53
N LEU A 9 0.49 -5.83 19.54
CA LEU A 9 0.99 -7.20 19.33
C LEU A 9 0.03 -8.03 18.47
N THR A 10 -1.28 -7.81 18.60
CA THR A 10 -2.28 -8.43 17.73
C THR A 10 -2.03 -8.03 16.27
N LEU A 11 -1.79 -6.75 15.97
CA LEU A 11 -1.51 -6.32 14.59
C LEU A 11 -0.17 -6.85 14.09
N ARG A 12 0.85 -6.87 14.95
CA ARG A 12 2.15 -7.43 14.61
C ARG A 12 2.04 -8.90 14.22
N ASP A 13 1.33 -9.69 15.01
CA ASP A 13 1.30 -11.14 14.85
C ASP A 13 0.23 -11.59 13.85
N TYR A 14 -0.90 -10.89 13.76
CA TYR A 14 -2.04 -11.28 12.90
C TYR A 14 -1.88 -10.83 11.44
N VAL A 15 -1.36 -9.62 11.19
CA VAL A 15 -1.18 -9.09 9.82
C VAL A 15 0.29 -8.88 9.44
N ASN A 16 1.21 -9.44 10.24
CA ASN A 16 2.66 -9.31 10.06
C ASN A 16 3.10 -7.84 9.92
N CYS A 17 2.53 -6.95 10.74
CA CYS A 17 2.86 -5.53 10.69
C CYS A 17 3.96 -5.17 11.70
N PRO A 18 5.16 -4.74 11.28
CA PRO A 18 6.21 -4.33 12.20
C PRO A 18 5.72 -3.29 13.21
N GLU A 19 6.14 -3.45 14.46
CA GLU A 19 5.75 -2.58 15.59
C GLU A 19 4.22 -2.47 15.85
N GLY A 20 3.40 -3.31 15.20
CA GLY A 20 1.94 -3.23 15.33
C GLY A 20 1.33 -1.97 14.71
N SER A 21 1.96 -1.40 13.68
CA SER A 21 1.50 -0.15 13.05
C SER A 21 0.18 -0.30 12.29
N CYS A 22 -0.84 0.48 12.64
CA CYS A 22 -2.12 0.46 11.90
C CYS A 22 -2.00 1.00 10.47
N TYR A 23 -1.11 1.95 10.24
CA TYR A 23 -0.98 2.69 8.97
C TYR A 23 0.33 2.41 8.24
N GLY A 24 1.09 1.43 8.72
CA GLY A 24 2.36 0.99 8.16
C GLY A 24 3.40 2.12 8.12
N VAL A 25 3.90 2.44 6.92
CA VAL A 25 5.02 3.39 6.75
C VAL A 25 4.61 4.81 7.12
N LEU A 26 5.31 5.40 8.09
CA LEU A 26 5.11 6.77 8.52
C LEU A 26 5.34 7.76 7.37
N ARG A 27 4.34 8.61 7.10
CA ARG A 27 4.39 9.66 6.07
C ARG A 27 4.99 10.96 6.62
N SER A 28 6.17 10.87 7.21
CA SER A 28 6.92 12.04 7.70
C SER A 28 7.64 12.75 6.54
N THR A 29 7.76 14.07 6.62
CA THR A 29 8.56 14.88 5.68
C THR A 29 10.00 14.38 5.59
N ARG A 30 10.55 13.85 6.69
CA ARG A 30 11.89 13.23 6.74
C ARG A 30 12.04 11.96 5.92
N GLN A 31 10.93 11.27 5.62
CA GLN A 31 10.93 9.97 4.93
C GLN A 31 10.38 10.07 3.50
N LEU A 32 9.88 11.24 3.08
CA LEU A 32 9.09 11.42 1.85
C LEU A 32 9.79 10.84 0.61
N LEU A 33 11.09 11.10 0.43
CA LEU A 33 11.86 10.56 -0.71
C LEU A 33 11.99 9.03 -0.66
N LYS A 34 12.21 8.45 0.52
CA LYS A 34 12.31 6.99 0.71
C LYS A 34 10.98 6.30 0.41
N VAL A 35 9.87 6.94 0.78
CA VAL A 35 8.54 6.41 0.50
C VAL A 35 8.21 6.56 -0.99
N ALA A 36 8.60 7.66 -1.63
CA ALA A 36 8.42 7.85 -3.06
C ALA A 36 9.17 6.78 -3.88
N SER A 37 10.38 6.37 -3.46
CA SER A 37 11.15 5.32 -4.15
C SER A 37 10.51 3.93 -4.11
N LEU A 38 9.58 3.65 -3.19
CA LEU A 38 8.88 2.35 -3.13
C LEU A 38 8.05 2.07 -4.39
N ASN A 39 7.64 3.11 -5.13
CA ASN A 39 6.88 2.96 -6.36
C ASN A 39 7.75 2.73 -7.60
N ASN A 40 9.08 2.69 -7.46
CA ASN A 40 10.01 2.54 -8.58
C ASN A 40 11.12 1.54 -8.23
N LEU A 41 10.72 0.29 -8.00
CA LEU A 41 11.64 -0.79 -7.66
C LEU A 41 12.60 -1.10 -8.81
N SER A 42 13.83 -1.47 -8.47
CA SER A 42 14.87 -1.86 -9.44
C SER A 42 14.70 -3.28 -10.00
N VAL A 43 13.67 -4.01 -9.56
CA VAL A 43 13.40 -5.39 -9.94
C VAL A 43 12.23 -5.42 -10.92
N GLU A 44 12.51 -5.84 -12.15
CA GLU A 44 11.50 -5.98 -13.19
C GLU A 44 10.45 -7.03 -12.81
N GLY A 45 9.18 -6.73 -13.07
CA GLY A 45 8.05 -7.61 -12.77
C GLY A 45 7.61 -7.62 -11.30
N LEU A 46 8.29 -6.92 -10.40
CA LEU A 46 7.88 -6.79 -8.99
C LEU A 46 7.09 -5.50 -8.77
N CYS A 47 5.86 -5.61 -8.29
CA CYS A 47 4.99 -4.48 -7.96
C CYS A 47 4.57 -4.51 -6.49
N LEU A 48 4.46 -3.33 -5.87
CA LEU A 48 3.94 -3.18 -4.51
C LEU A 48 2.48 -2.71 -4.55
N ALA A 49 1.64 -3.33 -3.74
CA ALA A 49 0.25 -2.95 -3.53
C ALA A 49 -0.04 -2.72 -2.04
N GLY A 50 -1.21 -2.17 -1.72
CA GLY A 50 -1.62 -1.88 -0.34
C GLY A 50 -1.20 -0.49 0.15
N GLN A 51 -1.60 -0.16 1.38
CA GLN A 51 -1.41 1.17 1.98
C GLN A 51 0.06 1.61 2.09
N ASN A 52 1.00 0.67 2.18
CA ASN A 52 2.41 1.03 2.31
C ASN A 52 3.00 1.60 1.01
N ALA A 53 2.40 1.29 -0.15
CA ALA A 53 2.91 1.73 -1.45
C ALA A 53 2.63 3.22 -1.70
N VAL A 54 1.37 3.67 -1.53
CA VAL A 54 0.94 4.99 -2.03
C VAL A 54 0.49 5.94 -0.92
N ALA A 55 -0.40 5.53 -0.03
CA ALA A 55 -0.95 6.36 1.05
C ALA A 55 -1.48 5.48 2.20
N PRO A 56 -1.62 5.96 3.44
CA PRO A 56 -2.14 5.16 4.54
C PRO A 56 -3.64 4.83 4.41
N GLY A 57 -4.07 3.73 5.06
CA GLY A 57 -5.48 3.36 5.21
C GLY A 57 -6.11 2.69 3.98
N VAL A 58 -7.43 2.50 4.03
CA VAL A 58 -8.20 1.76 3.00
C VAL A 58 -8.06 2.39 1.62
N MET A 59 -8.19 3.72 1.52
CA MET A 59 -7.98 4.45 0.27
C MET A 59 -6.57 4.22 -0.27
N GLY A 60 -5.59 4.22 0.62
CA GLY A 60 -4.22 3.83 0.34
C GLY A 60 -4.07 2.47 -0.30
N SER A 61 -4.76 1.47 0.26
CA SER A 61 -4.76 0.11 -0.26
C SER A 61 -5.40 0.00 -1.65
N ILE A 62 -6.50 0.74 -1.89
CA ILE A 62 -7.15 0.80 -3.20
C ILE A 62 -6.22 1.44 -4.23
N LEU A 63 -5.69 2.63 -3.93
CA LEU A 63 -4.78 3.35 -4.83
C LEU A 63 -3.49 2.58 -5.08
N GLY A 64 -2.93 1.93 -4.06
CA GLY A 64 -1.76 1.06 -4.19
C GLY A 64 -2.02 -0.11 -5.14
N SER A 65 -3.21 -0.71 -5.09
CA SER A 65 -3.61 -1.80 -5.99
C SER A 65 -3.75 -1.31 -7.44
N PHE A 66 -4.36 -0.15 -7.67
CA PHE A 66 -4.41 0.45 -9.00
C PHE A 66 -3.03 0.79 -9.54
N ASN A 67 -2.13 1.31 -8.69
CA ASN A 67 -0.76 1.60 -9.10
C ASN A 67 0.01 0.33 -9.47
N ALA A 68 -0.18 -0.77 -8.76
CA ALA A 68 0.41 -2.06 -9.11
C ALA A 68 -0.08 -2.57 -10.48
N VAL A 69 -1.40 -2.53 -10.72
CA VAL A 69 -1.96 -2.93 -12.02
C VAL A 69 -1.45 -2.03 -13.15
N ARG A 70 -1.40 -0.71 -12.93
CA ARG A 70 -0.86 0.26 -13.89
C ARG A 70 0.60 -0.06 -14.27
N GLN A 71 1.42 -0.50 -13.32
CA GLN A 71 2.80 -0.93 -13.57
C GLN A 71 2.84 -2.24 -14.37
N LEU A 72 1.99 -3.21 -14.06
CA LEU A 72 1.93 -4.51 -14.75
C LEU A 72 1.47 -4.41 -16.22
N ILE A 73 0.39 -3.65 -16.49
CA ILE A 73 -0.22 -3.61 -17.84
C ILE A 73 0.18 -2.39 -18.66
N GLY A 74 0.92 -1.47 -18.05
CA GLY A 74 1.32 -0.19 -18.63
C GLY A 74 0.23 0.89 -18.57
N ALA A 75 0.68 2.14 -18.48
CA ALA A 75 -0.20 3.30 -18.27
C ALA A 75 -1.25 3.50 -19.39
N ARG A 76 -0.89 3.20 -20.65
CA ARG A 76 -1.80 3.36 -21.79
C ARG A 76 -3.03 2.47 -21.67
N ARG A 77 -2.83 1.17 -21.39
CA ARG A 77 -3.92 0.21 -21.23
C ARG A 77 -4.73 0.51 -19.97
N PHE A 78 -4.06 0.80 -18.85
CA PHE A 78 -4.73 1.14 -17.60
C PHE A 78 -5.68 2.33 -17.74
N ASN A 79 -5.22 3.43 -18.34
CA ASN A 79 -6.06 4.62 -18.54
C ASN A 79 -7.26 4.31 -19.45
N GLY A 80 -7.06 3.50 -20.50
CA GLY A 80 -8.14 3.09 -21.40
C GLY A 80 -9.24 2.28 -20.69
N GLU A 81 -8.88 1.38 -19.78
CA GLU A 81 -9.88 0.62 -19.01
C GLU A 81 -10.55 1.48 -17.94
N LEU A 82 -9.80 2.36 -17.26
CA LEU A 82 -10.36 3.24 -16.23
C LEU A 82 -11.39 4.21 -16.81
N SER A 83 -11.12 4.80 -17.98
CA SER A 83 -12.06 5.69 -18.68
C SER A 83 -13.30 5.01 -19.23
N ARG A 84 -13.34 3.67 -19.30
CA ARG A 84 -14.56 2.93 -19.67
C ARG A 84 -15.47 2.67 -18.48
N LEU A 85 -14.90 2.66 -17.27
CA LEU A 85 -15.61 2.35 -16.03
C LEU A 85 -16.22 3.60 -15.36
N LEU A 86 -15.68 4.79 -15.64
CA LEU A 86 -16.13 6.09 -15.13
C LEU A 86 -16.85 6.87 -16.22
#